data_AF-A0A9P3F104-F1
#
_entry.id   AF-A0A9P3F104-F1
#
_cell.length_a   1.000
_cell.length_b   1.000
_cell.length_c   1.000
_cell.angle_alpha   90.00
_cell.angle_beta   90.00
_cell.angle_gamma   90.00
#
_symmetry.space_group_name_H-M   'P 1'
#
loop_
_entity.id
_entity.type
_entity.pdbx_description
1 polymer ?
#
loop_
_entity_poly.entity_id
_entity_poly.type
_entity_poly.pdbx_seq_one_letter_code
_entity_poly.pdbx_strand_id
1 'polypeptide(L)'
;MAVEDGAVLGMLLTLYMRYVTDWKRTYKEESMKSHLPALLKLYEDVRKPRASSSVDYAIHNRRYFHWEDGFLQRLRDLVLRLSGMTRDTDWIGFVSSKQGKVLGYDVLEEGERAFEEWAKCNIRD
;
A
#
# COMPACT_ATOMS: atom_id res chain seq x y z
N MET A 1 -0.58 6.07 -0.56
CA MET A 1 -0.51 5.76 0.89
C MET A 1 -1.83 6.07 1.60
N ALA A 2 -2.09 7.28 2.10
CA ALA A 2 -3.30 7.52 2.92
C ALA A 2 -4.64 7.26 2.20
N VAL A 3 -4.73 7.55 0.89
CA VAL A 3 -5.94 7.26 0.09
C VAL A 3 -6.17 5.76 -0.05
N GLU A 4 -5.10 5.00 -0.33
CA GLU A 4 -5.17 3.53 -0.40
C GLU A 4 -5.55 2.93 0.95
N ASP A 5 -5.01 3.48 2.04
CA ASP A 5 -5.33 3.06 3.41
C ASP A 5 -6.83 3.24 3.70
N GLY A 6 -7.40 4.40 3.34
CA GLY A 6 -8.83 4.65 3.46
C GLY A 6 -9.68 3.72 2.60
N ALA A 7 -9.24 3.44 1.36
CA ALA A 7 -9.95 2.55 0.44
C ALA A 7 -9.97 1.10 0.95
N VAL A 8 -8.81 0.57 1.38
CA VAL A 8 -8.70 -0.79 1.92
C VAL A 8 -9.48 -0.92 3.22
N LEU A 9 -9.39 0.04 4.14
CA LEU A 9 -10.15 0.01 5.38
C LEU A 9 -11.67 0.03 5.12
N GLY A 10 -12.14 0.90 4.22
CA GLY A 10 -13.55 0.98 3.85
C GLY A 10 -14.07 -0.30 3.19
N MET A 11 -13.25 -0.91 2.33
CA MET A 11 -13.55 -2.19 1.68
C MET A 11 -13.65 -3.32 2.71
N LEU A 12 -12.64 -3.47 3.59
CA LEU A 12 -12.63 -4.52 4.63
C LEU A 12 -13.84 -4.42 5.56
N LEU A 13 -14.21 -3.21 5.99
CA LEU A 13 -15.41 -2.97 6.80
C LEU A 13 -16.68 -3.34 6.05
N THR A 14 -16.77 -3.00 4.76
CA THR A 14 -17.92 -3.32 3.91
C THR A 14 -18.08 -4.83 3.72
N LEU A 15 -16.98 -5.53 3.40
CA LEU A 15 -16.94 -6.98 3.26
C LEU A 15 -17.32 -7.68 4.57
N TYR A 16 -16.79 -7.20 5.70
CA TYR A 16 -17.14 -7.70 7.01
C TYR A 16 -18.62 -7.52 7.32
N MET A 17 -19.17 -6.32 7.11
CA MET A 17 -20.59 -6.05 7.35
C MET A 17 -21.48 -6.94 6.49
N ARG A 18 -21.15 -7.10 5.20
CA ARG A 18 -21.87 -8.00 4.31
C ARG A 18 -21.81 -9.44 4.78
N TYR A 19 -20.63 -9.92 5.20
CA TYR A 19 -20.47 -11.27 5.71
C TYR A 19 -21.31 -11.52 6.96
N VAL A 20 -21.34 -10.55 7.88
CA VAL A 20 -22.13 -10.61 9.10
C VAL A 20 -23.63 -10.59 8.80
N THR A 21 -24.09 -9.73 7.88
CA THR A 21 -25.52 -9.63 7.51
C THR A 21 -26.01 -10.83 6.72
N ASP A 22 -25.18 -11.40 5.84
CA ASP A 22 -25.52 -12.55 5.01
C ASP A 22 -25.49 -13.86 5.84
N TRP A 23 -24.61 -13.98 6.84
CA TRP A 23 -24.42 -15.21 7.61
C TRP A 23 -25.40 -15.38 8.77
N LYS A 24 -25.84 -14.30 9.46
CA LYS A 24 -26.76 -14.45 10.62
C LYS A 24 -27.75 -13.29 10.76
N ARG A 25 -29.04 -13.65 10.78
CA ARG A 25 -30.15 -12.94 11.43
C ARG A 25 -30.01 -12.90 12.98
N THR A 26 -28.90 -13.40 13.52
CA THR A 26 -28.63 -13.67 14.95
C THR A 26 -27.17 -13.39 15.31
N TYR A 27 -26.56 -12.36 14.74
CA TYR A 27 -25.21 -11.95 15.13
C TYR A 27 -25.29 -11.17 16.45
N LYS A 28 -24.72 -11.71 17.53
CA LYS A 28 -24.67 -11.00 18.83
C LYS A 28 -23.63 -9.89 18.76
N GLU A 29 -23.97 -8.72 19.31
CA GLU A 29 -23.09 -7.54 19.38
C GLU A 29 -21.71 -7.86 19.99
N GLU A 30 -21.64 -8.82 20.92
CA GLU A 30 -20.40 -9.35 21.52
C GLU A 30 -19.44 -9.98 20.50
N SER A 31 -19.94 -10.72 19.51
CA SER A 31 -19.12 -11.30 18.44
C SER A 31 -18.60 -10.23 17.47
N MET A 32 -19.27 -9.08 17.39
CA MET A 32 -18.81 -7.96 16.58
C MET A 32 -17.65 -7.23 17.26
N LYS A 33 -17.74 -7.07 18.58
CA LYS A 33 -16.69 -6.45 19.40
C LYS A 33 -15.41 -7.30 19.45
N SER A 34 -15.51 -8.62 19.34
CA SER A 34 -14.34 -9.51 19.29
C SER A 34 -13.65 -9.52 17.92
N HIS A 35 -14.38 -9.41 16.80
CA HIS A 35 -13.79 -9.51 15.47
C HIS A 35 -13.24 -8.18 14.93
N LEU A 36 -13.76 -7.04 15.39
CA LEU A 36 -13.29 -5.73 14.92
C LEU A 36 -11.78 -5.51 15.18
N PRO A 37 -11.21 -5.80 16.37
CA PRO A 37 -9.77 -5.72 16.59
C PRO A 37 -8.97 -6.62 15.64
N ALA A 38 -9.47 -7.83 15.36
CA ALA A 38 -8.81 -8.77 14.44
C ALA A 38 -8.87 -8.28 12.98
N LEU A 39 -9.97 -7.66 12.55
CA LEU A 39 -10.11 -7.05 11.24
C LEU A 39 -9.18 -5.82 11.09
N LEU A 40 -9.05 -4.99 12.13
CA LEU A 40 -8.11 -3.87 12.14
C LEU A 40 -6.65 -4.35 12.14
N LYS A 41 -6.38 -5.50 12.77
CA LYS A 41 -5.06 -6.14 12.72
C LYS A 41 -4.74 -6.64 11.31
N LEU A 42 -5.70 -7.26 10.63
CA LEU A 42 -5.57 -7.64 9.21
C LEU A 42 -5.26 -6.42 8.33
N TYR A 43 -5.98 -5.32 8.51
CA TYR A 43 -5.70 -4.06 7.82
C TYR A 43 -4.25 -3.59 8.06
N GLU A 44 -3.78 -3.62 9.32
CA GLU A 44 -2.40 -3.23 9.64
C GLU A 44 -1.40 -4.14 8.92
N ASP A 45 -1.60 -5.45 8.95
CA ASP A 45 -0.67 -6.43 8.41
C ASP A 45 -0.57 -6.34 6.87
N VAL A 46 -1.68 -6.03 6.18
CA VAL A 46 -1.69 -5.79 4.73
C VAL A 46 -0.98 -4.47 4.37
N ARG A 47 -1.20 -3.39 5.12
CA ARG A 47 -0.77 -2.04 4.71
C ARG A 47 0.63 -1.66 5.19
N LYS A 48 1.05 -2.16 6.35
CA LYS A 48 2.31 -1.78 7.01
C LYS A 48 3.56 -2.08 6.17
N PRO A 49 3.72 -3.24 5.50
CA PRO A 49 4.91 -3.52 4.69
C PRO A 49 5.10 -2.51 3.56
N ARG A 50 4.00 -2.12 2.88
CA ARG A 50 4.02 -1.16 1.78
C ARG A 50 4.28 0.26 2.30
N ALA A 51 3.68 0.63 3.42
CA ALA A 51 3.93 1.92 4.07
C ALA A 51 5.38 2.12 4.46
N SER A 52 5.97 1.12 5.13
CA SER A 52 7.39 1.14 5.51
C SER A 52 8.28 1.23 4.28
N SER A 53 8.01 0.42 3.25
CA SER A 53 8.77 0.47 1.99
C SER A 53 8.72 1.86 1.35
N SER A 54 7.54 2.50 1.30
CA SER A 54 7.39 3.85 0.75
C SER A 54 8.21 4.91 1.52
N VAL A 55 8.27 4.79 2.85
CA VAL A 55 9.08 5.68 3.69
C VAL A 55 10.56 5.47 3.42
N ASP A 56 11.01 4.21 3.35
CA ASP A 56 12.40 3.89 3.05
C ASP A 56 12.81 4.40 1.67
N TYR A 57 11.97 4.23 0.65
CA TYR A 57 12.23 4.79 -0.69
C TYR A 57 12.36 6.32 -0.65
N ALA A 58 11.51 7.01 0.12
CA ALA A 58 11.60 8.46 0.26
C ALA A 58 12.91 8.90 0.93
N ILE A 59 13.35 8.20 1.98
CA ILE A 59 14.63 8.46 2.66
C ILE A 59 15.80 8.25 1.70
N HIS A 60 15.80 7.14 0.94
CA HIS A 60 16.84 6.87 -0.04
C HIS A 60 16.86 7.92 -1.15
N ASN A 61 15.71 8.28 -1.72
CA ASN A 61 15.61 9.34 -2.72
C ASN A 61 16.19 10.65 -2.18
N ARG A 62 15.85 11.03 -0.95
CA ARG A 62 16.42 12.24 -0.33
C ARG A 62 17.95 12.17 -0.29
N ARG A 63 18.54 11.05 0.11
CA ARG A 63 20.01 10.88 0.12
C ARG A 63 20.61 11.04 -1.28
N TYR A 64 20.02 10.43 -2.30
CA TYR A 64 20.55 10.49 -3.67
C TYR A 64 20.42 11.89 -4.30
N PHE A 65 19.30 12.58 -4.08
CA PHE A 65 19.09 13.94 -4.62
C PHE A 65 19.81 15.04 -3.84
N HIS A 66 20.20 14.78 -2.59
CA HIS A 66 20.94 15.72 -1.75
C HIS A 66 22.39 15.27 -1.47
N TRP A 67 23.02 14.57 -2.42
CA TRP A 67 24.46 14.32 -2.33
C TRP A 67 25.25 15.64 -2.22
N GLU A 68 26.25 15.63 -1.35
CA GLU A 68 27.19 16.73 -1.18
C GLU A 68 27.90 17.04 -2.49
N ASP A 69 28.27 18.31 -2.66
CA ASP A 69 28.88 18.78 -3.89
C ASP A 69 30.19 18.02 -4.17
N GLY A 70 30.29 17.40 -5.36
CA GLY A 70 31.44 16.55 -5.66
C GLY A 70 31.32 15.74 -6.94
N PHE A 71 32.25 14.80 -7.13
CA PHE A 71 32.28 13.93 -8.31
C PHE A 71 31.00 13.11 -8.46
N LEU A 72 30.47 12.57 -7.35
CA LEU A 72 29.25 11.78 -7.35
C LEU A 72 28.01 12.59 -7.73
N GLN A 73 27.93 13.85 -7.29
CA GLN A 73 26.87 14.78 -7.70
C GLN A 73 26.93 15.03 -9.22
N ARG A 74 28.12 15.30 -9.77
CA ARG A 74 28.29 15.53 -11.22
C ARG A 74 27.93 14.29 -12.05
N LEU A 75 28.27 13.10 -11.56
CA LEU A 75 27.89 11.85 -12.21
C LEU A 75 26.38 11.65 -12.18
N ARG A 76 25.73 11.89 -11.04
CA ARG A 76 24.26 11.86 -10.92
C ARG A 76 23.62 12.85 -11.88
N ASP A 77 24.05 14.10 -11.89
CA ASP A 77 23.47 15.15 -12.72
C ASP A 77 23.66 14.85 -14.22
N LEU A 78 24.79 14.24 -14.60
CA LEU A 78 25.00 13.72 -15.94
C LEU A 78 24.01 12.60 -16.29
N VAL A 79 23.84 11.62 -15.40
CA VAL A 79 22.88 10.52 -15.60
C VAL A 79 21.44 11.04 -15.68
N LEU A 80 21.04 11.97 -14.82
CA LEU A 80 19.72 12.60 -14.82
C LEU A 80 19.47 13.40 -16.11
N ARG A 81 20.49 14.11 -16.60
CA ARG A 81 20.42 14.86 -17.85
C ARG A 81 20.33 13.93 -19.07
N LEU A 82 21.06 12.82 -19.06
CA LEU A 82 21.01 11.80 -20.10
C LEU A 82 19.71 10.99 -20.07
N SER A 83 19.10 10.80 -18.90
CA SER A 83 17.83 10.08 -18.75
C SER A 83 16.60 10.91 -19.13
N GLY A 84 16.78 12.14 -19.63
CA GLY A 84 15.68 13.04 -19.98
C GLY A 84 15.03 13.74 -18.78
N MET A 85 15.52 13.54 -17.56
CA MET A 85 14.90 14.04 -16.33
C MET A 85 14.99 15.57 -16.17
N THR A 86 15.83 16.24 -16.96
CA THR A 86 15.99 17.70 -17.01
C THR A 86 15.35 18.36 -18.24
N ARG A 87 14.57 17.62 -19.04
CA ARG A 87 13.82 18.16 -20.19
C ARG A 87 12.32 18.03 -19.92
N ASP A 88 11.51 18.87 -20.55
CA ASP A 88 10.05 18.91 -20.39
C ASP A 88 9.31 17.64 -20.86
N THR A 89 10.01 16.56 -21.21
CA THR A 89 9.39 15.36 -21.77
C THR A 89 10.18 14.09 -21.45
N ASP A 90 9.42 13.07 -21.06
CA ASP A 90 9.78 11.67 -20.82
C ASP A 90 10.54 11.30 -19.54
N TRP A 91 9.76 11.29 -18.45
CA TRP A 91 9.93 10.43 -17.27
C TRP A 91 9.95 8.91 -17.57
N ILE A 92 9.63 8.52 -18.82
CA ILE A 92 9.19 7.18 -19.21
C ILE A 92 10.34 6.14 -19.21
N GLY A 93 11.59 6.53 -19.46
CA GLY A 93 12.66 5.54 -19.64
C GLY A 93 13.18 4.90 -18.34
N PHE A 94 13.49 5.73 -17.34
CA PHE A 94 14.22 5.29 -16.14
C PHE A 94 13.33 5.11 -14.91
N VAL A 95 12.21 5.85 -14.84
CA VAL A 95 11.34 5.87 -13.67
C VAL A 95 10.11 4.96 -13.84
N SER A 96 9.70 4.68 -15.09
CA SER A 96 8.50 3.91 -15.44
C SER A 96 8.37 2.54 -14.75
N SER A 97 9.43 1.72 -14.74
CA SER A 97 9.31 0.35 -14.20
C SER A 97 9.21 0.32 -12.66
N LYS A 98 9.87 1.27 -11.97
CA LYS A 98 9.78 1.41 -10.51
C LYS A 98 8.51 2.16 -10.10
N GLN A 99 8.10 3.20 -10.84
CA GLN A 99 6.83 3.90 -10.63
C GLN A 99 5.64 2.99 -10.93
N GLY A 100 5.69 2.14 -11.95
CA GLY A 100 4.63 1.19 -12.26
C GLY A 100 4.34 0.23 -11.10
N LYS A 101 5.36 -0.22 -10.37
CA LYS A 101 5.17 -1.04 -9.14
C LYS A 101 4.58 -0.25 -7.97
N VAL A 102 4.77 1.06 -7.93
CA VAL A 102 4.25 1.93 -6.87
C VAL A 102 2.83 2.42 -7.19
N LEU A 103 2.57 2.79 -8.43
CA LEU A 103 1.33 3.41 -8.91
C LEU A 103 0.33 2.41 -9.49
N GLY A 104 0.81 1.32 -10.09
CA GLY A 104 -0.03 0.28 -10.71
C GLY A 104 -0.32 -0.91 -9.80
N TYR A 105 -0.12 -0.77 -8.50
CA TYR A 105 -0.37 -1.85 -7.55
C TYR A 105 -1.83 -1.84 -7.10
N ASP A 106 -2.51 -2.96 -7.27
CA ASP A 106 -3.89 -3.12 -6.83
C ASP A 106 -3.94 -3.46 -5.34
N VAL A 107 -4.16 -2.42 -4.53
CA VAL A 107 -4.28 -2.53 -3.07
C VAL A 107 -5.60 -3.17 -2.64
N LEU A 108 -6.62 -3.14 -3.51
CA LEU A 108 -7.94 -3.68 -3.21
C LEU A 108 -7.92 -5.20 -3.41
N GLU A 109 -7.35 -5.68 -4.52
CA GLU A 109 -7.23 -7.12 -4.78
C GLU A 109 -6.46 -7.84 -3.65
N GLU A 110 -5.36 -7.26 -3.15
CA GLU A 110 -4.62 -7.80 -2.03
C GLU A 110 -5.46 -7.86 -0.75
N GLY A 111 -6.18 -6.77 -0.44
CA GLY A 111 -7.03 -6.70 0.74
C GLY A 111 -8.24 -7.64 0.68
N GLU A 112 -8.84 -7.84 -0.51
CA GLU A 112 -9.92 -8.81 -0.72
C GLU A 112 -9.44 -10.23 -0.44
N ARG A 113 -8.28 -10.61 -1.01
CA ARG A 113 -7.68 -11.93 -0.80
C ARG A 113 -7.36 -12.18 0.68
N ALA A 114 -6.77 -11.20 1.34
CA ALA A 114 -6.44 -11.28 2.77
C ALA A 114 -7.71 -11.41 3.63
N PHE A 115 -8.79 -10.71 3.27
CA PHE A 115 -10.08 -10.83 3.94
C PHE A 115 -10.70 -12.22 3.77
N GLU A 116 -10.69 -12.78 2.56
CA GLU A 116 -11.24 -14.11 2.32
C GLU A 116 -10.53 -15.20 3.15
N GLU A 117 -9.21 -15.13 3.26
CA GLU A 117 -8.42 -16.03 4.11
C GLU A 117 -8.75 -15.83 5.58
N TRP A 118 -8.80 -14.58 6.03
CA TRP A 118 -9.13 -14.25 7.41
C TRP A 118 -10.55 -14.69 7.80
N ALA A 119 -11.55 -14.45 6.94
CA ALA A 119 -12.95 -14.81 7.20
C ALA A 119 -13.16 -16.32 7.32
N LYS A 120 -12.40 -17.12 6.55
CA LYS A 120 -12.41 -18.60 6.66
C LYS A 120 -11.93 -19.07 8.03
N CYS A 121 -10.99 -18.37 8.66
CA CYS A 121 -10.41 -18.77 9.94
C CYS A 121 -11.11 -18.18 11.16
N ASN A 122 -11.82 -17.05 11.02
CA ASN A 122 -12.34 -16.26 12.15
C ASN A 122 -13.88 -16.17 12.22
N ILE A 123 -14.61 -16.48 11.13
CA ILE A 123 -16.07 -16.35 11.09
C ILE A 123 -16.78 -17.68 10.80
N ARG A 124 -16.11 -18.63 10.15
CA ARG A 124 -16.64 -20.00 9.94
C ARG A 124 -16.44 -20.85 11.20
N ASP A 125 -17.32 -20.65 12.18
CA ASP A 125 -17.75 -21.66 13.15
C ASP A 125 -19.25 -21.96 12.96
#